data_AF-A0A699YXV2-F1
#
_entry.id   AF-A0A699YXV2-F1
#
_cell.length_a   1.000
_cell.length_b   1.000
_cell.length_c   1.000
_cell.angle_alpha   90.00
_cell.angle_beta   90.00
_cell.angle_gamma   90.00
#
_symmetry.space_group_name_H-M   'P 1'
#
loop_
_entity.id
_entity.type
_entity.pdbx_description
1 polymer ?
#
loop_
_entity_poly.entity_id
_entity_poly.type
_entity_poly.pdbx_seq_one_letter_code
_entity_poly.pdbx_strand_id
1 'polypeptide(L)'
;MIADVGLLLLLYLVVFGVVGVQLYAGRLDGRCAQPDFSDAVTDAAGLVTGVRYVVDSSRSGEVCAGPSALHTTWYNSSSRRLHADSPHPPSGMTCPPASSEAPWGYFCSPTVGGMRNFDTILAAWLAVFQSLTATDWAFIMYDCQDALSWWVWPLHFAMVILGALFLVNLALAVLYLFFSKERAAPALALVWYGMPAAVAQATSWANYAFTAYFVAELASKLCGLGLRAYVQDGMNVFDALVTVAGAVDVALELSPAAGALGSYLLVLRAFRLLR
;
A
#
# COMPACT_ATOMS: atom_id res chain seq x y z
N MET A 1 -22.29 7.46 7.80
CA MET A 1 -21.24 6.48 7.43
C MET A 1 -20.05 7.15 6.76
N ILE A 2 -20.14 7.63 5.52
CA ILE A 2 -18.95 8.22 4.84
C ILE A 2 -18.48 9.54 5.47
N ALA A 3 -19.41 10.36 5.97
CA ALA A 3 -19.10 11.60 6.68
C ALA A 3 -18.39 11.34 8.02
N ASP A 4 -18.85 10.34 8.77
CA ASP A 4 -18.24 9.94 10.06
C ASP A 4 -16.81 9.40 9.84
N VAL A 5 -16.62 8.62 8.78
CA VAL A 5 -15.31 8.10 8.36
C VAL A 5 -14.39 9.23 7.88
N GLY A 6 -14.92 10.21 7.14
CA GLY A 6 -14.17 11.40 6.72
C GLY A 6 -13.73 12.28 7.90
N LEU A 7 -14.59 12.43 8.92
CA LEU A 7 -14.25 13.16 10.15
C LEU A 7 -13.16 12.44 10.94
N LEU A 8 -13.23 11.11 11.02
CA LEU A 8 -12.23 10.30 11.71
C LEU A 8 -10.87 10.31 11.00
N LEU A 9 -10.86 10.32 9.66
CA LEU A 9 -9.65 10.54 8.84
C LEU A 9 -9.03 11.91 9.12
N LEU A 10 -9.84 12.96 9.12
CA LEU A 10 -9.37 14.31 9.41
C LEU A 10 -8.75 14.40 10.81
N LEU A 11 -9.41 13.80 11.81
CA LEU A 11 -8.88 13.73 13.18
C LEU A 11 -7.53 13.01 13.23
N TYR A 12 -7.40 11.88 12.53
CA TYR A 12 -6.14 11.13 12.44
C TYR A 12 -5.01 11.98 11.84
N LEU A 13 -5.28 12.66 10.72
CA LEU A 13 -4.30 13.55 10.07
C LEU A 13 -3.90 14.72 10.97
N VAL A 14 -4.85 15.31 11.69
CA VAL A 14 -4.58 16.41 12.63
C VAL A 14 -3.71 15.93 13.80
N VAL A 15 -4.09 14.83 14.47
CA VAL A 15 -3.38 14.35 15.67
C VAL A 15 -1.95 13.96 15.32
N PHE A 16 -1.75 13.07 14.35
CA PHE A 16 -0.42 12.62 13.97
C PHE A 16 0.38 13.68 13.20
N GLY A 17 -0.30 14.56 12.46
CA GLY A 17 0.33 15.70 11.81
C GLY A 17 0.91 16.69 12.81
N VAL A 18 0.15 17.07 13.85
CA VAL A 18 0.65 17.95 14.92
C VAL A 18 1.80 17.29 15.68
N VAL A 19 1.65 16.01 16.05
CA VAL A 19 2.74 15.27 16.71
C VAL A 19 4.01 15.25 15.84
N GLY A 20 3.86 15.00 14.54
CA GLY A 20 4.98 15.01 13.58
C GLY A 20 5.67 16.37 13.50
N VAL A 21 4.93 17.47 13.38
CA VAL A 21 5.49 18.83 13.34
C VAL A 21 6.27 19.13 14.63
N GLN A 22 5.72 18.80 15.80
CA GLN A 22 6.37 19.11 17.07
C GLN A 22 7.68 18.32 17.29
N LEU A 23 7.78 17.12 16.72
CA LEU A 23 8.96 16.27 16.87
C LEU A 23 10.03 16.53 15.80
N TYR A 24 9.62 16.81 14.57
CA TYR A 24 10.49 16.72 13.39
C TYR A 24 10.70 18.04 12.63
N ALA A 25 10.03 19.14 13.00
CA ALA A 25 10.18 20.42 12.30
C ALA A 25 11.64 20.91 12.29
N GLY A 26 12.15 21.21 11.10
CA GLY A 26 13.51 21.68 10.84
C GLY A 26 14.61 20.65 11.08
N ARG A 27 14.27 19.37 11.32
CA ARG A 27 15.25 18.31 11.60
C ARG A 27 15.62 17.47 10.37
N LEU A 28 14.79 17.48 9.34
CA LEU A 28 14.94 16.62 8.15
C LEU A 28 15.66 17.31 6.97
N ASP A 29 16.10 18.56 7.14
CA ASP A 29 16.75 19.35 6.09
C ASP A 29 18.25 19.07 5.93
N GLY A 30 18.86 18.39 6.90
CA GLY A 30 20.29 18.10 6.90
C GLY A 30 20.67 17.03 5.88
N ARG A 31 21.68 17.33 5.04
CA ARG A 31 22.35 16.34 4.17
C ARG A 31 23.85 16.37 4.38
N CYS A 32 24.50 15.21 4.21
CA CYS A 32 25.95 15.12 4.31
C CYS A 32 26.62 15.78 3.10
N ALA A 33 27.37 16.85 3.37
CA ALA A 33 28.03 17.68 2.39
C ALA A 33 29.54 17.74 2.65
N GLN A 34 30.33 17.75 1.59
CA GLN A 34 31.77 17.91 1.66
C GLN A 34 32.14 19.41 1.63
N PRO A 35 33.12 19.86 2.43
CA PRO A 35 33.61 21.23 2.35
C PRO A 35 34.40 21.46 1.05
N ASP A 36 34.08 22.54 0.37
CA ASP A 36 34.78 23.10 -0.77
C ASP A 36 35.46 24.40 -0.35
N PHE A 37 36.79 24.42 -0.50
CA PHE A 37 37.66 25.52 -0.10
C PHE A 37 38.08 26.41 -1.28
N SER A 38 37.52 26.18 -2.47
CA SER A 38 37.83 26.95 -3.69
C SER A 38 37.72 28.46 -3.51
N ASP A 39 36.68 28.91 -2.80
CA ASP A 39 36.39 30.33 -2.52
C ASP A 39 36.76 30.75 -1.08
N ALA A 40 37.44 29.88 -0.32
CA ALA A 40 37.69 30.12 1.09
C ALA A 40 38.85 31.10 1.33
N VAL A 41 38.65 32.05 2.24
CA VAL A 41 39.63 33.07 2.61
C VAL A 41 40.17 32.79 4.01
N THR A 42 41.50 32.82 4.14
CA THR A 42 42.19 32.67 5.44
C THR A 42 42.60 34.02 5.98
N ASP A 43 42.19 34.34 7.21
CA ASP A 43 42.58 35.56 7.91
C ASP A 43 43.99 35.44 8.54
N ALA A 44 44.58 36.57 8.96
CA ALA A 44 45.89 36.64 9.61
C ALA A 44 45.97 35.82 10.91
N ALA A 45 44.84 35.56 11.57
CA ALA A 45 44.72 34.68 12.73
C ALA A 45 44.65 33.18 12.38
N GLY A 46 44.66 32.82 11.09
CA GLY A 46 44.55 31.44 10.61
C GLY A 46 43.11 30.91 10.52
N LEU A 47 42.10 31.73 10.75
CA LEU A 47 40.68 31.38 10.60
C LEU A 47 40.30 31.33 9.12
N VAL A 48 39.63 30.26 8.69
CA VAL A 48 39.15 30.08 7.32
C VAL A 48 37.66 30.36 7.25
N THR A 49 37.28 31.30 6.40
CA THR A 49 35.89 31.75 6.19
C THR A 49 35.49 31.57 4.73
N GLY A 50 34.18 31.53 4.44
CA GLY A 50 33.68 31.35 3.07
C GLY A 50 33.73 29.91 2.56
N VAL A 51 33.78 28.91 3.46
CA VAL A 51 33.74 27.50 3.08
C VAL A 51 32.35 27.14 2.56
N ARG A 52 32.29 26.64 1.32
CA ARG A 52 31.04 26.16 0.72
C ARG A 52 30.88 24.67 1.03
N TYR A 53 29.64 24.21 1.15
CA TYR A 53 29.34 22.79 1.35
C TYR A 53 28.59 22.25 0.13
N VAL A 54 29.12 21.20 -0.48
CA VAL A 54 28.55 20.56 -1.67
C VAL A 54 28.10 19.16 -1.32
N VAL A 55 26.83 18.85 -1.59
CA VAL A 55 26.27 17.52 -1.40
C VAL A 55 26.56 16.67 -2.62
N ASP A 56 27.13 15.49 -2.41
CA ASP A 56 27.30 14.51 -3.47
C ASP A 56 25.94 13.92 -3.88
N SER A 57 25.75 13.75 -5.18
CA SER A 57 24.55 13.16 -5.78
C SER A 57 24.22 11.76 -5.24
N SER A 58 25.24 10.98 -4.85
CA SER A 58 25.05 9.65 -4.27
C SER A 58 24.43 9.67 -2.86
N ARG A 59 24.55 10.80 -2.15
CA ARG A 59 24.14 10.97 -0.74
C ARG A 59 23.06 12.03 -0.54
N SER A 60 22.44 12.50 -1.62
CA SER A 60 21.35 13.49 -1.53
C SER A 60 20.11 12.98 -0.80
N GLY A 61 19.98 11.65 -0.66
CA GLY A 61 18.90 11.00 0.08
C GLY A 61 19.17 10.77 1.57
N GLU A 62 20.42 10.91 2.04
CA GLU A 62 20.80 10.56 3.42
C GLU A 62 20.59 11.75 4.36
N VAL A 63 19.67 11.61 5.31
CA VAL A 63 19.45 12.61 6.36
C VAL A 63 20.55 12.51 7.41
N CYS A 64 20.98 13.65 7.96
CA CYS A 64 21.98 13.69 9.01
C CYS A 64 21.56 14.57 10.19
N ALA A 65 22.13 14.27 11.36
CA ALA A 65 22.00 15.10 12.56
C ALA A 65 23.28 15.90 12.85
N GLY A 66 24.44 15.47 12.35
CA GLY A 66 25.71 16.17 12.52
C GLY A 66 26.94 15.37 12.11
N PRO A 67 28.16 15.83 12.42
CA PRO A 67 28.51 17.17 12.92
C PRO A 67 27.99 18.28 12.00
N SER A 68 27.50 19.39 12.58
CA SER A 68 26.85 20.47 11.82
C SER A 68 27.85 21.35 11.09
N ALA A 69 27.64 21.58 9.80
CA ALA A 69 28.40 22.51 8.98
C ALA A 69 28.31 23.96 9.49
N LEU A 70 27.15 24.37 10.03
CA LEU A 70 26.93 25.71 10.57
C LEU A 70 27.77 25.99 11.83
N HIS A 71 28.05 24.96 12.61
CA HIS A 71 28.80 25.07 13.87
C HIS A 71 30.25 24.62 13.71
N THR A 72 30.69 24.41 12.46
CA THR A 72 32.07 24.02 12.16
C THR A 72 32.89 25.27 11.89
N THR A 73 34.00 25.41 12.62
CA THR A 73 34.99 26.47 12.35
C THR A 73 36.26 25.84 11.82
N TRP A 74 36.76 26.39 10.71
CA TRP A 74 37.96 25.91 10.05
C TRP A 74 39.15 26.79 10.42
N TYR A 75 40.28 26.17 10.76
CA TYR A 75 41.51 26.89 11.04
C TYR A 75 42.73 26.23 10.39
N ASN A 76 43.72 27.05 10.06
CA ASN A 76 44.99 26.63 9.48
C ASN A 76 46.05 26.59 10.57
N SER A 77 46.54 25.40 10.91
CA SER A 77 47.61 25.23 11.90
C SER A 77 48.94 24.88 11.22
N SER A 78 50.05 25.35 11.78
CA SER A 78 51.40 25.13 11.24
C SER A 78 51.86 23.66 11.31
N SER A 79 51.17 22.77 12.05
CA SER A 79 51.51 21.35 12.21
C SER A 79 50.50 20.36 11.59
N ARG A 80 49.29 20.80 11.21
CA ARG A 80 48.32 20.06 10.38
C ARG A 80 47.65 21.01 9.39
N ARG A 81 47.67 20.65 8.10
CA ARG A 81 46.93 21.37 7.06
C ARG A 81 45.43 21.20 7.33
N LEU A 82 44.77 22.30 7.69
CA LEU A 82 43.34 22.51 7.98
C LEU A 82 42.71 21.56 9.03
N HIS A 83 42.00 22.12 10.00
CA HIS A 83 41.23 21.35 10.99
C HIS A 83 39.88 22.00 11.25
N ALA A 84 38.91 21.17 11.61
CA ALA A 84 37.55 21.54 11.93
C ALA A 84 37.22 21.10 13.36
N ASP A 85 36.88 22.05 14.23
CA ASP A 85 36.25 21.74 15.50
C ASP A 85 34.73 21.72 15.29
N SER A 86 34.12 20.56 15.51
CA SER A 86 32.67 20.39 15.37
C SER A 86 32.10 19.54 16.50
N PRO A 87 31.17 20.07 17.33
CA PRO A 87 30.47 19.27 18.31
C PRO A 87 29.59 18.23 17.60
N HIS A 88 29.68 16.99 18.05
CA HIS A 88 28.82 15.91 17.57
C HIS A 88 27.44 16.04 18.24
N PRO A 89 26.34 15.79 17.52
CA PRO A 89 25.03 15.75 18.13
C PRO A 89 24.96 14.59 19.13
N PRO A 90 24.22 14.73 20.23
CA PRO A 90 24.02 13.65 21.20
C PRO A 90 23.17 12.51 20.65
N SER A 91 22.46 12.70 19.53
CA SER A 91 21.55 11.72 18.94
C SER A 91 21.37 11.93 17.43
N GLY A 92 21.21 10.83 16.68
CA GLY A 92 20.98 10.80 15.24
C GLY A 92 22.15 10.24 14.44
N MET A 93 22.01 10.20 13.12
CA MET A 93 23.06 9.77 12.20
C MET A 93 24.17 10.83 12.11
N THR A 94 25.39 10.38 12.33
CA THR A 94 26.59 11.17 12.07
C THR A 94 27.09 10.94 10.64
N CYS A 95 27.42 12.01 9.93
CA CYS A 95 28.03 11.91 8.62
C CYS A 95 29.36 11.14 8.65
N PRO A 96 29.73 10.42 7.56
CA PRO A 96 30.94 9.63 7.54
C PRO A 96 32.21 10.46 7.76
N PRO A 97 33.21 9.91 8.49
CA PRO A 97 34.46 10.59 8.76
C PRO A 97 35.32 10.72 7.49
N ALA A 98 36.47 11.39 7.63
CA ALA A 98 37.43 11.54 6.56
C ALA A 98 37.86 10.19 5.96
N SER A 99 37.86 10.11 4.63
CA SER A 99 38.25 8.94 3.84
C SER A 99 39.13 9.34 2.66
N SER A 100 39.59 8.38 1.87
CA SER A 100 40.32 8.66 0.62
C SER A 100 39.49 9.45 -0.40
N GLU A 101 38.17 9.30 -0.37
CA GLU A 101 37.23 9.99 -1.26
C GLU A 101 36.86 11.38 -0.72
N ALA A 102 36.81 11.54 0.61
CA ALA A 102 36.53 12.81 1.28
C ALA A 102 37.62 13.11 2.33
N PRO A 103 38.71 13.81 1.96
CA PRO A 103 39.88 14.02 2.83
C PRO A 103 39.56 14.76 4.13
N TRP A 104 38.49 15.54 4.12
CA TRP A 104 38.05 16.40 5.21
C TRP A 104 36.83 15.87 5.97
N GLY A 105 36.29 14.72 5.53
CA GLY A 105 35.03 14.18 6.02
C GLY A 105 33.81 14.94 5.50
N TYR A 106 32.64 14.47 5.93
CA TYR A 106 31.35 15.07 5.58
C TYR A 106 30.74 15.78 6.79
N PHE A 107 30.08 16.90 6.54
CA PHE A 107 29.38 17.68 7.54
C PHE A 107 27.91 17.82 7.17
N CYS A 108 27.07 17.85 8.19
CA CYS A 108 25.64 18.00 8.01
C CYS A 108 25.30 19.46 7.69
N SER A 109 24.91 19.71 6.44
CA SER A 109 24.54 21.04 5.98
C SER A 109 23.04 21.08 5.68
N PRO A 110 22.31 22.12 6.10
CA PRO A 110 20.93 22.28 5.71
C PRO A 110 20.88 22.56 4.21
N THR A 111 20.35 21.61 3.44
CA THR A 111 20.09 21.82 2.01
C THR A 111 18.64 22.22 1.78
N VAL A 112 18.41 23.00 0.74
CA VAL A 112 17.06 23.42 0.35
C VAL A 112 16.28 22.22 -0.17
N GLY A 113 15.51 21.58 0.71
CA GLY A 113 14.26 20.90 0.37
C GLY A 113 14.36 19.45 -0.11
N GLY A 114 14.03 18.52 0.78
CA GLY A 114 13.43 17.23 0.41
C GLY A 114 11.89 17.33 0.42
N MET A 115 11.21 16.55 -0.43
CA MET A 115 9.73 16.50 -0.43
C MET A 115 9.12 15.84 0.81
N ARG A 116 9.94 15.11 1.59
CA ARG A 116 9.54 14.42 2.83
C ARG A 116 10.00 15.25 4.05
N ASN A 117 9.17 16.19 4.50
CA ASN A 117 9.45 17.05 5.65
C ASN A 117 8.19 17.25 6.54
N PHE A 118 8.42 17.74 7.77
CA PHE A 118 7.37 18.05 8.76
C PHE A 118 7.38 19.54 9.15
N ASP A 119 7.91 20.42 8.30
CA ASP A 119 8.07 21.85 8.65
C ASP A 119 6.76 22.63 8.61
N THR A 120 5.82 22.15 7.78
CA THR A 120 4.48 22.70 7.67
C THR A 120 3.45 21.62 7.96
N ILE A 121 2.28 22.04 8.47
CA ILE A 121 1.21 21.10 8.80
C ILE A 121 0.72 20.32 7.57
N LEU A 122 0.71 20.95 6.39
CA LEU A 122 0.28 20.29 5.15
C LEU A 122 1.31 19.27 4.65
N ALA A 123 2.61 19.55 4.78
CA ALA A 123 3.66 18.58 4.48
C ALA A 123 3.62 17.40 5.47
N ALA A 124 3.42 17.69 6.76
CA ALA A 124 3.21 16.66 7.77
C ALA A 124 1.97 15.81 7.49
N TRP A 125 0.85 16.42 7.08
CA TRP A 125 -0.35 15.67 6.66
C TRP A 125 -0.08 14.77 5.46
N LEU A 126 0.70 15.22 4.48
CA LEU A 126 1.08 14.40 3.33
C LEU A 126 1.94 13.20 3.76
N ALA A 127 2.92 13.40 4.65
CA ALA A 127 3.76 12.33 5.19
C ALA A 127 2.96 11.33 6.04
N VAL A 128 2.03 11.81 6.86
CA VAL A 128 1.11 10.98 7.65
C VAL A 128 0.14 10.23 6.73
N PHE A 129 -0.35 10.85 5.65
CA PHE A 129 -1.18 10.19 4.66
C PHE A 129 -0.43 9.10 3.89
N GLN A 130 0.83 9.34 3.52
CA GLN A 130 1.71 8.31 2.93
C GLN A 130 1.90 7.13 3.90
N SER A 131 2.06 7.44 5.20
CA SER A 131 2.16 6.42 6.24
C SER A 131 0.84 5.62 6.40
N LEU A 132 -0.31 6.29 6.30
CA LEU A 132 -1.64 5.67 6.33
C LEU A 132 -1.84 4.68 5.17
N THR A 133 -1.39 5.02 3.96
CA THR A 133 -1.46 4.14 2.78
C THR A 133 -0.38 3.07 2.75
N ALA A 134 0.42 2.94 3.81
CA ALA A 134 1.59 2.06 3.89
C ALA A 134 2.56 2.26 2.70
N THR A 135 2.62 3.47 2.14
CA THR A 135 3.50 3.82 1.02
C THR A 135 4.68 4.61 1.55
N ASP A 136 5.91 4.12 1.33
CA ASP A 136 7.16 4.77 1.78
C ASP A 136 7.27 5.07 3.29
N TRP A 137 6.37 4.53 4.11
CA TRP A 137 6.33 4.78 5.56
C TRP A 137 7.63 4.41 6.28
N ALA A 138 8.29 3.34 5.83
CA ALA A 138 9.56 2.89 6.38
C ALA A 138 10.68 3.88 6.08
N PHE A 139 10.71 4.47 4.88
CA PHE A 139 11.70 5.48 4.53
C PHE A 139 11.50 6.76 5.34
N ILE A 140 10.26 7.22 5.53
CA ILE A 140 9.95 8.36 6.41
C ILE A 140 10.43 8.08 7.83
N MET A 141 10.22 6.86 8.32
CA MET A 141 10.71 6.46 9.65
C MET A 141 12.23 6.48 9.72
N TYR A 142 12.93 5.92 8.72
CA TYR A 142 14.39 5.91 8.68
C TYR A 142 14.97 7.33 8.64
N ASP A 143 14.41 8.20 7.78
CA ASP A 143 14.78 9.61 7.72
C ASP A 143 14.61 10.30 9.10
N CYS A 144 13.51 10.01 9.81
CA CYS A 144 13.29 10.54 11.16
C CYS A 144 14.22 9.91 12.22
N GLN A 145 14.63 8.65 12.05
CA GLN A 145 15.60 8.00 12.94
C GLN A 145 16.99 8.61 12.80
N ASP A 146 17.40 8.87 11.56
CA ASP A 146 18.67 9.50 11.23
C ASP A 146 18.70 10.96 11.69
N ALA A 147 17.56 11.66 11.67
CA ALA A 147 17.45 13.02 12.17
C ALA A 147 17.44 13.15 13.71
N LEU A 148 16.90 12.16 14.44
CA LEU A 148 16.73 12.23 15.90
C LEU A 148 17.36 11.06 16.64
N SER A 149 16.76 9.89 16.55
CA SER A 149 17.20 8.71 17.29
C SER A 149 16.49 7.45 16.83
N TRP A 150 17.05 6.31 17.18
CA TRP A 150 16.42 5.01 16.97
C TRP A 150 14.99 4.89 17.55
N TRP A 151 14.70 5.55 18.69
CA TRP A 151 13.41 5.47 19.43
C TRP A 151 12.20 6.05 18.70
N VAL A 152 12.37 6.53 17.47
CA VAL A 152 11.30 7.05 16.61
C VAL A 152 10.38 5.94 16.07
N TRP A 153 10.86 4.70 15.98
CA TRP A 153 10.12 3.58 15.37
C TRP A 153 8.75 3.28 16.01
N PRO A 154 8.54 3.32 17.34
CA PRO A 154 7.24 2.97 17.93
C PRO A 154 6.12 3.90 17.50
N LEU A 155 6.42 5.20 17.33
CA LEU A 155 5.45 6.18 16.84
C LEU A 155 5.01 5.84 15.41
N HIS A 156 5.96 5.53 14.52
CA HIS A 156 5.67 5.21 13.12
C HIS A 156 4.92 3.89 12.97
N PHE A 157 5.27 2.87 13.76
CA PHE A 157 4.51 1.63 13.82
C PHE A 157 3.09 1.84 14.34
N ALA A 158 2.90 2.64 15.39
CA ALA A 158 1.57 2.96 15.90
C ALA A 158 0.75 3.72 14.84
N MET A 159 1.35 4.69 14.13
CA MET A 159 0.71 5.38 13.02
C MET A 159 0.22 4.41 11.94
N VAL A 160 1.07 3.49 11.48
CA VAL A 160 0.72 2.51 10.43
C VAL A 160 -0.34 1.53 10.90
N ILE A 161 -0.24 0.98 12.11
CA ILE A 161 -1.24 0.02 12.63
C ILE A 161 -2.61 0.69 12.78
N LEU A 162 -2.66 1.86 13.42
CA LEU A 162 -3.89 2.61 13.59
C LEU A 162 -4.47 3.08 12.25
N GLY A 163 -3.60 3.43 11.31
CA GLY A 163 -3.98 3.78 9.95
C GLY A 163 -4.54 2.59 9.15
N ALA A 164 -3.95 1.41 9.27
CA ALA A 164 -4.43 0.20 8.62
C ALA A 164 -5.82 -0.21 9.13
N LEU A 165 -6.08 -0.07 10.43
CA LEU A 165 -7.42 -0.29 11.00
C LEU A 165 -8.47 0.65 10.37
N PHE A 166 -8.08 1.91 10.11
CA PHE A 166 -8.95 2.85 9.40
C PHE A 166 -9.23 2.42 7.95
N LEU A 167 -8.19 2.06 7.18
CA LEU A 167 -8.36 1.64 5.79
C LEU A 167 -9.21 0.37 5.67
N VAL A 168 -9.07 -0.57 6.60
CA VAL A 168 -9.93 -1.77 6.66
C VAL A 168 -11.38 -1.36 6.94
N ASN A 169 -11.62 -0.44 7.86
CA ASN A 169 -12.98 0.06 8.14
C ASN A 169 -13.61 0.78 6.94
N LEU A 170 -12.82 1.52 6.15
CA LEU A 170 -13.28 2.13 4.90
C LEU A 170 -13.55 1.08 3.81
N ALA A 171 -12.67 0.10 3.64
CA ALA A 171 -12.87 -1.00 2.69
C ALA A 171 -14.11 -1.84 3.02
N LEU A 172 -14.33 -2.16 4.31
CA LEU A 172 -15.53 -2.86 4.79
C LEU A 172 -16.80 -2.03 4.55
N ALA A 173 -16.76 -0.71 4.79
CA ALA A 173 -17.90 0.17 4.55
C ALA A 173 -18.27 0.21 3.05
N VAL A 174 -17.28 0.31 2.17
CA VAL A 174 -17.48 0.30 0.72
C VAL A 174 -18.00 -1.07 0.25
N LEU A 175 -17.39 -2.16 0.72
CA LEU A 175 -17.82 -3.53 0.42
C LEU A 175 -19.26 -3.78 0.88
N TYR A 176 -19.63 -3.29 2.06
CA TYR A 176 -21.00 -3.34 2.57
C TYR A 176 -21.97 -2.58 1.66
N LEU A 177 -21.59 -1.40 1.16
CA LEU A 177 -22.40 -0.63 0.20
C LEU A 177 -22.56 -1.36 -1.13
N PHE A 178 -21.52 -2.02 -1.64
CA PHE A 178 -21.61 -2.86 -2.84
C PHE A 178 -22.55 -4.05 -2.62
N PHE A 179 -22.36 -4.83 -1.56
CA PHE A 179 -23.21 -5.99 -1.28
C PHE A 179 -24.66 -5.62 -0.94
N SER A 180 -24.89 -4.50 -0.25
CA SER A 180 -26.26 -4.04 0.04
C SER A 180 -26.97 -3.55 -1.23
N LYS A 181 -26.23 -3.01 -2.21
CA LYS A 181 -26.75 -2.59 -3.51
C LYS A 181 -26.95 -3.76 -4.48
N GLU A 182 -26.13 -4.80 -4.41
CA GLU A 182 -26.24 -6.02 -5.24
C GLU A 182 -27.29 -7.03 -4.77
N ARG A 183 -27.92 -6.82 -3.60
CA ARG A 183 -29.15 -7.57 -3.22
C ARG A 183 -30.32 -7.41 -4.21
N ALA A 184 -30.16 -6.58 -5.25
CA ALA A 184 -31.09 -6.43 -6.37
C ALA A 184 -30.67 -7.19 -7.66
N ALA A 185 -29.65 -8.06 -7.62
CA ALA A 185 -29.22 -8.89 -8.75
C ALA A 185 -29.78 -10.34 -8.67
N PRO A 186 -30.09 -10.98 -9.81
CA PRO A 186 -31.01 -12.11 -9.90
C PRO A 186 -30.55 -13.38 -9.16
N ALA A 187 -31.53 -14.06 -8.55
CA ALA A 187 -31.47 -15.18 -7.62
C ALA A 187 -30.69 -16.45 -8.05
N LEU A 188 -30.06 -16.48 -9.23
CA LEU A 188 -29.51 -17.71 -9.79
C LEU A 188 -28.06 -18.03 -9.36
N ALA A 189 -27.34 -17.10 -8.71
CA ALA A 189 -25.91 -17.28 -8.44
C ALA A 189 -25.46 -17.09 -6.98
N LEU A 190 -26.36 -16.77 -6.04
CA LEU A 190 -25.99 -16.51 -4.65
C LEU A 190 -26.69 -17.51 -3.72
N VAL A 191 -26.03 -18.64 -3.45
CA VAL A 191 -26.29 -19.40 -2.23
C VAL A 191 -25.48 -18.74 -1.11
N TRP A 192 -26.13 -18.17 -0.11
CA TRP A 192 -25.46 -17.58 1.07
C TRP A 192 -25.76 -18.36 2.35
N TYR A 193 -24.86 -18.26 3.32
CA TYR A 193 -24.99 -18.93 4.62
C TYR A 193 -26.13 -18.31 5.45
N GLY A 194 -27.07 -19.13 5.92
CA GLY A 194 -28.26 -18.69 6.67
C GLY A 194 -29.50 -18.36 5.80
N MET A 195 -29.57 -18.88 4.58
CA MET A 195 -30.71 -18.67 3.69
C MET A 195 -32.03 -19.20 4.29
N PRO A 196 -33.11 -18.40 4.36
CA PRO A 196 -34.39 -18.88 4.86
C PRO A 196 -34.93 -20.02 3.99
N ALA A 197 -35.50 -21.04 4.63
CA ALA A 197 -35.90 -22.30 4.00
C ALA A 197 -36.80 -22.11 2.77
N ALA A 198 -37.68 -21.09 2.79
CA ALA A 198 -38.54 -20.75 1.66
C ALA A 198 -37.75 -20.34 0.39
N VAL A 199 -36.67 -19.57 0.55
CA VAL A 199 -35.83 -19.10 -0.57
C VAL A 199 -34.95 -20.24 -1.08
N ALA A 200 -34.44 -21.09 -0.18
CA ALA A 200 -33.71 -22.31 -0.53
C ALA A 200 -34.57 -23.26 -1.36
N GLN A 201 -35.81 -23.48 -0.92
CA GLN A 201 -36.76 -24.29 -1.64
C GLN A 201 -37.10 -23.67 -3.01
N ALA A 202 -37.42 -22.38 -3.07
CA ALA A 202 -37.72 -21.70 -4.33
C ALA A 202 -36.58 -21.77 -5.35
N THR A 203 -35.34 -21.61 -4.91
CA THR A 203 -34.14 -21.69 -5.78
C THR A 203 -33.91 -23.11 -6.29
N SER A 204 -34.16 -24.13 -5.46
CA SER A 204 -34.09 -25.54 -5.87
C SER A 204 -35.16 -25.88 -6.92
N TRP A 205 -36.42 -25.47 -6.71
CA TRP A 205 -37.48 -25.65 -7.71
C TRP A 205 -37.19 -24.94 -9.03
N ALA A 206 -36.63 -23.72 -8.98
CA ALA A 206 -36.22 -22.99 -10.17
C ALA A 206 -35.12 -23.75 -10.93
N ASN A 207 -34.12 -24.29 -10.23
CA ASN A 207 -33.04 -25.08 -10.83
C ASN A 207 -33.57 -26.35 -11.52
N TYR A 208 -34.57 -27.02 -10.94
CA TYR A 208 -35.23 -28.15 -11.59
C TYR A 208 -36.02 -27.73 -12.83
N ALA A 209 -36.78 -26.64 -12.75
CA ALA A 209 -37.55 -26.12 -13.88
C ALA A 209 -36.65 -25.72 -15.07
N PHE A 210 -35.55 -25.02 -14.82
CA PHE A 210 -34.59 -24.64 -15.87
C PHE A 210 -33.88 -25.86 -16.47
N THR A 211 -33.48 -26.83 -15.66
CA THR A 211 -32.85 -28.05 -16.16
C THR A 211 -33.82 -28.86 -17.03
N ALA A 212 -35.10 -28.97 -16.62
CA ALA A 212 -36.13 -29.64 -17.40
C ALA A 212 -36.39 -28.94 -18.75
N TYR A 213 -36.43 -27.59 -18.75
CA TYR A 213 -36.57 -26.82 -19.98
C TYR A 213 -35.40 -27.08 -20.95
N PHE A 214 -34.15 -27.07 -20.48
CA PHE A 214 -32.98 -27.31 -21.34
C PHE A 214 -32.90 -28.75 -21.86
N VAL A 215 -33.30 -29.73 -21.05
CA VAL A 215 -33.40 -31.12 -21.51
C VAL A 215 -34.46 -31.25 -22.60
N ALA A 216 -35.60 -30.56 -22.47
CA ALA A 216 -36.63 -30.52 -23.50
C ALA A 216 -36.14 -29.82 -24.77
N GLU A 217 -35.40 -28.72 -24.64
CA GLU A 217 -34.76 -28.00 -25.75
C GLU A 217 -33.78 -28.93 -26.50
N LEU A 218 -32.87 -29.61 -25.78
CA LEU A 218 -31.93 -30.58 -26.35
C LEU A 218 -32.65 -31.73 -27.07
N ALA A 219 -33.67 -32.33 -26.44
CA ALA A 219 -34.44 -33.42 -27.04
C ALA A 219 -35.16 -32.97 -28.32
N SER A 220 -35.75 -31.77 -28.32
CA SER A 220 -36.41 -31.21 -29.50
C SER A 220 -35.43 -30.97 -30.66
N LYS A 221 -34.23 -30.42 -30.37
CA LYS A 221 -33.17 -30.23 -31.38
C LYS A 221 -32.65 -31.56 -31.93
N LEU A 222 -32.46 -32.57 -31.07
CA LEU A 222 -32.00 -33.90 -31.50
C LEU A 222 -33.00 -34.59 -32.43
N CYS A 223 -34.30 -34.50 -32.11
CA CYS A 223 -35.37 -35.07 -32.93
C CYS A 223 -35.56 -34.33 -34.26
N GLY A 224 -35.37 -33.00 -34.27
CA GLY A 224 -35.56 -32.18 -35.47
C GLY A 224 -34.39 -32.24 -36.46
N LEU A 225 -33.15 -32.11 -35.99
CA LEU A 225 -31.95 -32.02 -36.83
C LEU A 225 -31.28 -33.38 -37.10
N GLY A 226 -31.50 -34.36 -36.22
CA GLY A 226 -30.82 -35.65 -36.24
C GLY A 226 -29.36 -35.56 -35.73
N LEU A 227 -28.85 -36.69 -35.22
CA LEU A 227 -27.55 -36.77 -34.54
C LEU A 227 -26.36 -36.25 -35.38
N ARG A 228 -26.36 -36.49 -36.69
CA ARG A 228 -25.23 -36.11 -37.55
C ARG A 228 -25.16 -34.62 -37.83
N ALA A 229 -26.29 -33.95 -38.04
CA ALA A 229 -26.30 -32.49 -38.26
C ALA A 229 -26.12 -31.73 -36.95
N TYR A 230 -26.61 -32.29 -35.82
CA TYR A 230 -26.44 -31.70 -34.50
C TYR A 230 -24.96 -31.54 -34.10
N VAL A 231 -24.14 -32.58 -34.34
CA VAL A 231 -22.72 -32.60 -33.92
C VAL A 231 -21.81 -31.76 -34.82
N GLN A 232 -22.30 -31.30 -35.98
CA GLN A 232 -21.53 -30.43 -36.88
C GLN A 232 -21.43 -28.99 -36.38
N ASP A 233 -22.40 -28.53 -35.56
CA ASP A 233 -22.40 -27.19 -34.98
C ASP A 233 -21.78 -27.22 -33.57
N GLY A 234 -20.66 -26.51 -33.41
CA GLY A 234 -19.94 -26.42 -32.14
C GLY A 234 -20.79 -25.84 -31.00
N MET A 235 -21.74 -24.96 -31.29
CA MET A 235 -22.60 -24.36 -30.25
C MET A 235 -23.67 -25.35 -29.76
N ASN A 236 -24.20 -26.21 -30.62
CA ASN A 236 -25.13 -27.26 -30.24
C ASN A 236 -24.42 -28.36 -29.40
N VAL A 237 -23.18 -28.71 -29.74
CA VAL A 237 -22.37 -29.64 -28.93
C VAL A 237 -22.09 -29.06 -27.54
N PHE A 238 -21.77 -27.76 -27.46
CA PHE A 238 -21.58 -27.06 -26.18
C PHE A 238 -22.86 -27.02 -25.34
N ASP A 239 -24.01 -26.67 -25.94
CA ASP A 239 -25.33 -26.65 -25.29
C ASP A 239 -25.71 -28.04 -24.74
N ALA A 240 -25.44 -29.11 -25.50
CA ALA A 240 -25.65 -30.48 -25.06
C ALA A 240 -24.78 -30.86 -23.86
N LEU A 241 -23.50 -30.48 -23.87
CA LEU A 241 -22.56 -30.75 -22.78
C LEU A 241 -23.01 -30.07 -21.48
N VAL A 242 -23.40 -28.79 -21.55
CA VAL A 242 -23.88 -28.02 -20.40
C VAL A 242 -25.19 -28.59 -19.86
N THR A 243 -26.12 -28.98 -20.75
CA THR A 243 -27.40 -29.59 -20.36
C THR A 243 -27.22 -30.95 -19.71
N VAL A 244 -26.33 -31.80 -20.23
CA VAL A 244 -26.03 -33.13 -19.64
C VAL A 244 -25.34 -32.98 -18.29
N ALA A 245 -24.34 -32.09 -18.17
CA ALA A 245 -23.69 -31.81 -16.88
C ALA A 245 -24.71 -31.32 -15.84
N GLY A 246 -25.64 -30.45 -16.25
CA GLY A 246 -26.73 -29.97 -15.41
C GLY A 246 -27.74 -31.04 -15.02
N ALA A 247 -28.06 -31.99 -15.91
CA ALA A 247 -28.98 -33.09 -15.64
C ALA A 247 -28.37 -34.14 -14.69
N VAL A 248 -27.07 -34.42 -14.82
CA VAL A 248 -26.33 -35.29 -13.91
C VAL A 248 -26.33 -34.70 -12.49
N ASP A 249 -26.10 -33.39 -12.36
CA ASP A 249 -26.14 -32.71 -11.06
C ASP A 249 -27.50 -32.87 -10.36
N VAL A 250 -28.60 -32.65 -11.08
CA VAL A 250 -29.97 -32.89 -10.56
C VAL A 250 -30.22 -34.37 -10.23
N ALA A 251 -29.73 -35.31 -11.05
CA ALA A 251 -29.89 -36.74 -10.79
C ALA A 251 -29.11 -37.22 -9.55
N LEU A 252 -27.95 -36.64 -9.29
CA LEU A 252 -27.15 -36.90 -8.09
C LEU A 252 -27.78 -36.26 -6.84
N GLU A 253 -28.40 -35.08 -6.96
CA GLU A 253 -29.16 -34.43 -5.89
C GLU A 253 -30.37 -35.30 -5.44
N LEU A 254 -30.96 -36.06 -6.36
CA LEU A 254 -32.07 -36.98 -6.09
C LEU A 254 -31.64 -38.36 -5.56
N SER A 255 -30.34 -38.70 -5.63
CA SER A 255 -29.82 -40.01 -5.19
C SER A 255 -29.31 -39.95 -3.74
N PRO A 256 -29.91 -40.70 -2.80
CA PRO A 256 -29.51 -40.67 -1.38
C PRO A 256 -28.11 -41.25 -1.11
N ALA A 257 -27.48 -41.91 -2.09
CA ALA A 257 -26.16 -42.55 -1.94
C ALA A 257 -24.96 -41.69 -2.38
N ALA A 258 -25.18 -40.49 -2.94
CA ALA A 258 -24.12 -39.70 -3.59
C ALA A 258 -23.94 -38.26 -3.06
N GLY A 259 -24.42 -37.98 -1.84
CA GLY A 259 -24.52 -36.61 -1.29
C GLY A 259 -23.22 -35.80 -1.18
N ALA A 260 -22.05 -36.45 -1.22
CA ALA A 260 -20.77 -35.74 -1.13
C ALA A 260 -20.26 -35.15 -2.47
N LEU A 261 -20.72 -35.67 -3.61
CA LEU A 261 -20.26 -35.22 -4.94
C LEU A 261 -21.09 -34.05 -5.51
N GLY A 262 -22.36 -33.90 -5.10
CA GLY A 262 -23.24 -32.83 -5.59
C GLY A 262 -22.79 -31.41 -5.22
N SER A 263 -22.08 -31.26 -4.10
CA SER A 263 -21.62 -29.94 -3.63
C SER A 263 -20.50 -29.34 -4.50
N TYR A 264 -19.65 -30.18 -5.10
CA TYR A 264 -18.53 -29.72 -5.94
C TYR A 264 -18.97 -29.37 -7.38
N LEU A 265 -20.14 -29.85 -7.80
CA LEU A 265 -20.68 -29.62 -9.16
C LEU A 265 -21.51 -28.34 -9.27
N LEU A 266 -21.74 -27.62 -8.17
CA LEU A 266 -22.43 -26.32 -8.15
C LEU A 266 -21.81 -25.28 -9.08
N VAL A 267 -20.48 -25.32 -9.26
CA VAL A 267 -19.75 -24.45 -10.20
C VAL A 267 -20.20 -24.68 -11.65
N LEU A 268 -20.66 -25.88 -11.99
CA LEU A 268 -21.13 -26.20 -13.34
C LEU A 268 -22.44 -25.48 -13.71
N ARG A 269 -23.23 -25.06 -12.71
CA ARG A 269 -24.44 -24.24 -12.93
C ARG A 269 -24.10 -22.86 -13.50
N ALA A 270 -22.91 -22.32 -13.21
CA ALA A 270 -22.44 -21.05 -13.74
C ALA A 270 -22.13 -21.09 -15.24
N PHE A 271 -21.74 -22.25 -15.79
CA PHE A 271 -21.49 -22.40 -17.24
C PHE A 271 -22.76 -22.23 -18.09
N ARG A 272 -23.96 -22.35 -17.49
CA ARG A 272 -25.24 -22.03 -18.17
C ARG A 272 -25.37 -20.55 -18.56
N LEU A 273 -24.57 -19.66 -17.95
CA LEU A 273 -24.49 -18.23 -18.30
C LEU A 273 -23.63 -17.95 -19.53
N LEU A 274 -22.86 -18.93 -20.02
CA LEU A 274 -22.00 -18.79 -21.20
C LEU A 274 -22.68 -19.22 -22.50
N ARG A 275 -23.95 -19.65 -22.46
CA ARG A 275 -24.80 -19.80 -23.65
C ARG A 275 -25.34 -18.44 -24.07
#